data_AF-A0A9W6VLK7-F1
#
_entry.id   AF-A0A9W6VLK7-F1
#
_cell.length_a   1.000
_cell.length_b   1.000
_cell.length_c   1.000
_cell.angle_alpha   90.00
_cell.angle_beta   90.00
_cell.angle_gamma   90.00
#
_symmetry.space_group_name_H-M   'P 1'
#
loop_
_entity.id
_entity.type
_entity.pdbx_description
1 polymer ?
#
loop_
_entity_poly.entity_id
_entity_poly.type
_entity_poly.pdbx_seq_one_letter_code
_entity_poly.pdbx_strand_id
1 'polypeptide(L)'
;MGGGREVNDRDLPDDHLLKPYEAARALGIATGTLAQMARAGRLTSLTTPGGHRRYRWADIRALRDAKTDPELEWLEEEAARLYREGWTIREVAEKFDRGYGAMRRILLRRAPLRPPGARTERG
;
A
#
# COMPACT_ATOMS: atom_id res chain seq x y z
N MET A 1 -31.39 -12.35 -11.31
CA MET A 1 -29.99 -11.99 -11.60
C MET A 1 -29.93 -10.49 -11.91
N GLY A 2 -29.36 -9.68 -11.02
CA GLY A 2 -29.20 -8.24 -11.24
C GLY A 2 -27.90 -7.97 -11.98
N GLY A 3 -28.00 -7.51 -13.23
CA GLY A 3 -26.87 -7.21 -14.10
C GLY A 3 -25.88 -6.24 -13.46
N GLY A 4 -24.71 -6.74 -13.11
CA GLY A 4 -23.55 -5.91 -12.82
C GLY A 4 -23.13 -5.27 -14.14
N ARG A 5 -23.59 -4.05 -14.40
CA ARG A 5 -22.89 -3.16 -15.32
C ARG A 5 -21.45 -3.14 -14.84
N GLU A 6 -20.53 -3.57 -15.69
CA GLU A 6 -19.10 -3.34 -15.55
C GLU A 6 -18.88 -1.83 -15.73
N VAL A 7 -19.23 -1.08 -14.69
CA VAL A 7 -18.89 0.32 -14.58
C VAL A 7 -17.38 0.36 -14.48
N ASN A 8 -16.73 1.06 -15.41
CA ASN A 8 -15.31 1.34 -15.27
C ASN A 8 -15.13 2.06 -13.93
N ASP A 9 -14.46 1.41 -12.97
CA ASP A 9 -14.24 1.93 -11.62
C ASP A 9 -13.67 3.37 -11.63
N ARG A 10 -13.02 3.76 -12.74
CA ARG A 10 -12.41 5.06 -12.96
C ARG A 10 -13.38 6.26 -13.00
N ASP A 11 -14.66 6.07 -13.31
CA ASP A 11 -15.64 7.17 -13.49
C ASP A 11 -16.73 7.21 -12.40
N LEU A 12 -16.58 6.46 -11.32
CA LEU A 12 -17.55 6.51 -10.22
C LEU A 12 -17.46 7.87 -9.49
N PRO A 13 -18.59 8.53 -9.20
CA PRO A 13 -18.58 9.75 -8.40
C PRO A 13 -18.10 9.45 -6.98
N ASP A 14 -17.46 10.42 -6.33
CA ASP A 14 -16.84 10.27 -5.01
C ASP A 14 -17.83 9.82 -3.91
N ASP A 15 -19.09 10.26 -4.02
CA ASP A 15 -20.19 9.87 -3.13
C ASP A 15 -20.78 8.48 -3.43
N HIS A 16 -20.29 7.80 -4.47
CA HIS A 16 -20.77 6.48 -4.83
C HIS A 16 -20.49 5.48 -3.70
N LEU A 17 -21.52 4.70 -3.34
CA LEU A 17 -21.45 3.74 -2.23
C LEU A 17 -21.24 2.33 -2.75
N LEU A 18 -20.05 1.80 -2.52
CA LEU A 18 -19.66 0.44 -2.84
C LEU A 18 -20.08 -0.56 -1.75
N LYS A 19 -20.50 -1.75 -2.19
CA LYS A 19 -20.65 -2.92 -1.32
C LYS A 19 -19.27 -3.43 -0.89
N PRO A 20 -19.19 -4.27 0.16
CA PRO A 20 -17.92 -4.80 0.64
C PRO A 20 -17.12 -5.55 -0.43
N TYR A 21 -17.80 -6.33 -1.28
CA TYR A 21 -17.14 -7.06 -2.37
C TYR A 21 -16.57 -6.12 -3.45
N GLU A 22 -17.34 -5.11 -3.86
CA GLU A 22 -16.93 -4.13 -4.88
C GLU A 22 -15.73 -3.31 -4.39
N ALA A 23 -15.79 -2.83 -3.14
CA ALA A 23 -14.69 -2.12 -2.48
C ALA A 23 -13.42 -2.99 -2.33
N ALA A 24 -13.58 -4.27 -1.97
CA ALA A 24 -12.46 -5.19 -1.84
C ALA A 24 -11.79 -5.48 -3.19
N ARG A 25 -12.59 -5.66 -4.25
CA ARG A 25 -12.12 -5.83 -5.63
C ARG A 25 -11.33 -4.60 -6.10
N ALA A 26 -11.84 -3.39 -5.86
CA ALA A 26 -11.17 -2.15 -6.24
C ALA A 26 -9.80 -1.97 -5.56
N LEU A 27 -9.63 -2.49 -4.33
CA LEU A 27 -8.38 -2.45 -3.57
C LEU A 27 -7.46 -3.66 -3.80
N GLY A 28 -7.93 -4.67 -4.55
CA GLY A 28 -7.24 -5.94 -4.74
C GLY A 28 -7.01 -6.72 -3.44
N ILE A 29 -7.92 -6.63 -2.48
CA ILE A 29 -7.82 -7.32 -1.17
C ILE A 29 -9.00 -8.25 -0.91
N ALA A 30 -8.88 -9.12 0.09
CA ALA A 30 -10.01 -9.89 0.59
C ALA A 30 -11.01 -9.00 1.34
N THR A 31 -12.30 -9.33 1.24
CA THR A 31 -13.38 -8.64 1.99
C THR A 31 -13.19 -8.70 3.50
N GLY A 32 -12.59 -9.77 4.02
CA GLY A 32 -12.20 -9.88 5.43
C GLY A 32 -11.17 -8.83 5.84
N THR A 33 -10.16 -8.57 5.00
CA THR A 33 -9.16 -7.52 5.20
C THR A 33 -9.81 -6.14 5.19
N LEU A 34 -10.70 -5.89 4.23
CA LEU A 34 -11.48 -4.65 4.17
C LEU A 34 -12.28 -4.43 5.47
N ALA A 35 -12.96 -5.47 5.96
CA ALA A 35 -13.73 -5.41 7.19
C ALA A 35 -12.84 -5.23 8.44
N GLN A 36 -11.62 -5.77 8.44
CA GLN A 36 -10.64 -5.52 9.49
C GLN A 36 -10.17 -4.07 9.49
N MET A 37 -9.87 -3.50 8.31
CA MET A 37 -9.48 -2.10 8.17
C MET A 37 -10.58 -1.15 8.66
N ALA A 38 -11.83 -1.44 8.33
CA ALA A 38 -12.97 -0.70 8.84
C ALA A 38 -13.10 -0.77 10.37
N ARG A 39 -12.93 -1.97 10.96
CA ARG A 39 -12.93 -2.14 12.43
C ARG A 39 -11.77 -1.43 13.12
N ALA A 40 -10.62 -1.37 12.46
CA ALA A 40 -9.42 -0.68 12.95
C ALA A 40 -9.49 0.85 12.75
N GLY A 41 -10.58 1.40 12.20
CA GLY A 41 -10.71 2.84 11.94
C GLY A 41 -9.88 3.35 10.76
N ARG A 42 -9.29 2.46 9.95
CA ARG A 42 -8.46 2.82 8.79
C ARG A 42 -9.28 3.07 7.52
N LEU A 43 -10.58 2.77 7.55
CA LEU A 43 -11.51 2.97 6.45
C LEU A 43 -12.90 3.30 7.00
N THR A 44 -13.47 4.41 6.55
CA THR A 44 -14.83 4.80 6.94
C THR A 44 -15.85 3.84 6.32
N SER A 45 -16.74 3.29 7.15
CA SER A 45 -17.84 2.44 6.69
C SER A 45 -19.18 3.02 7.11
N LEU A 46 -20.09 3.15 6.16
CA LEU A 46 -21.48 3.52 6.38
C LEU A 46 -22.30 2.25 6.60
N THR A 47 -23.09 2.20 7.66
CA THR A 47 -23.94 1.04 7.95
C THR A 47 -25.36 1.35 7.49
N THR A 48 -25.93 0.49 6.65
CA THR A 48 -27.35 0.59 6.32
C THR A 48 -28.22 0.12 7.50
N PRO A 49 -29.51 0.50 7.57
CA PRO A 49 -30.40 0.02 8.62
C PRO A 49 -30.49 -1.51 8.76
N GLY A 50 -30.13 -2.27 7.71
CA GLY A 50 -30.05 -3.73 7.71
C GLY A 50 -28.69 -4.32 8.09
N GLY A 51 -27.74 -3.51 8.60
CA GLY A 51 -26.43 -3.98 9.10
C GLY A 51 -25.36 -4.23 8.03
N HIS A 52 -25.66 -3.98 6.75
CA HIS A 52 -24.66 -4.08 5.68
C HIS A 52 -23.77 -2.84 5.63
N ARG A 53 -22.47 -3.05 5.41
CA ARG A 53 -21.51 -1.96 5.25
C ARG A 53 -21.47 -1.47 3.82
N ARG A 54 -21.38 -0.16 3.66
CA ARG A 54 -21.14 0.56 2.41
C ARG A 54 -19.90 1.42 2.58
N TYR A 55 -19.13 1.57 1.51
CA TYR A 55 -17.89 2.32 1.49
C TYR A 55 -17.96 3.38 0.42
N ARG A 56 -17.53 4.61 0.71
CA ARG A 56 -17.51 5.66 -0.31
C ARG A 56 -16.40 5.37 -1.32
N TRP A 57 -16.67 5.61 -2.59
CA TRP A 57 -15.67 5.48 -3.63
C TRP A 57 -14.46 6.37 -3.37
N ALA A 58 -14.67 7.61 -2.89
CA ALA A 58 -13.58 8.52 -2.54
C ALA A 58 -12.59 7.91 -1.53
N ASP A 59 -13.09 7.28 -0.46
CA ASP A 59 -12.26 6.64 0.56
C ASP A 59 -11.49 5.45 0.00
N ILE A 60 -12.14 4.65 -0.85
CA ILE A 60 -11.55 3.47 -1.50
C ILE A 60 -10.47 3.90 -2.50
N ARG A 61 -10.74 4.94 -3.29
CA ARG A 61 -9.79 5.54 -4.23
C ARG A 61 -8.59 6.11 -3.50
N ALA A 62 -8.81 6.91 -2.46
CA ALA A 62 -7.72 7.48 -1.65
C ALA A 62 -6.87 6.37 -1.01
N LEU A 63 -7.47 5.28 -0.52
CA LEU A 63 -6.73 4.16 0.05
C LEU A 63 -5.95 3.36 -1.00
N ARG A 64 -6.47 3.25 -2.22
CA ARG A 64 -5.75 2.66 -3.35
C ARG A 64 -4.56 3.53 -3.74
N ASP A 65 -4.78 4.82 -3.87
CA ASP A 65 -3.74 5.77 -4.26
C ASP A 65 -2.69 5.91 -3.14
N ALA A 66 -3.06 5.80 -1.86
CA ALA A 66 -2.12 5.73 -0.74
C ALA A 66 -1.37 4.38 -0.63
N LYS A 67 -1.87 3.30 -1.23
CA LYS A 67 -1.08 2.07 -1.41
C LYS A 67 -0.04 2.23 -2.51
N THR A 68 -0.38 2.99 -3.55
CA THR A 68 0.54 3.48 -4.57
C THR A 68 1.13 4.80 -4.10
N ASP A 69 1.65 4.85 -2.88
CA ASP A 69 2.33 6.03 -2.39
C ASP A 69 3.57 6.24 -3.27
N PRO A 70 3.58 7.26 -4.15
CA PRO A 70 4.69 7.47 -5.08
C PRO A 70 5.99 7.79 -4.32
N GLU A 71 5.88 8.26 -3.09
CA GLU A 71 7.01 8.53 -2.22
C GLU A 71 7.58 7.24 -1.63
N LEU A 72 6.73 6.24 -1.34
CA LEU A 72 7.18 4.89 -0.97
C LEU A 72 7.79 4.17 -2.18
N GLU A 73 7.23 4.29 -3.37
CA GLU A 73 7.81 3.72 -4.60
C GLU A 73 9.17 4.35 -4.92
N TRP A 74 9.27 5.68 -4.86
CA TRP A 74 10.55 6.39 -5.02
C TRP A 74 11.56 5.99 -3.94
N LEU A 75 11.12 5.88 -2.69
CA LEU A 75 11.95 5.41 -1.57
C LEU A 75 12.44 3.97 -1.78
N GLU A 76 11.57 3.07 -2.23
CA GLU A 76 11.94 1.68 -2.54
C GLU A 76 12.97 1.63 -3.67
N GLU A 77 12.77 2.40 -4.73
CA GLU A 77 13.69 2.46 -5.88
C GLU A 77 15.03 3.09 -5.54
N GLU A 78 15.02 4.22 -4.83
CA GLU A 78 16.23 4.94 -4.46
C GLU A 78 17.04 4.18 -3.41
N ALA A 79 16.37 3.56 -2.43
CA ALA A 79 17.01 2.65 -1.49
C ALA A 79 17.66 1.46 -2.20
N ALA A 80 16.94 0.85 -3.16
CA ALA A 80 17.48 -0.25 -3.94
C ALA A 80 18.65 0.19 -4.84
N ARG A 81 18.63 1.42 -5.37
CA ARG A 81 19.74 2.00 -6.14
C ARG A 81 20.98 2.15 -5.28
N LEU A 82 20.86 2.81 -4.13
CA LEU A 82 21.97 3.01 -3.19
C LEU A 82 22.55 1.69 -2.71
N TYR A 83 21.70 0.71 -2.41
CA TYR A 83 22.15 -0.63 -2.03
C TYR A 83 22.95 -1.32 -3.15
N ARG A 84 22.52 -1.20 -4.42
CA ARG A 84 23.27 -1.72 -5.58
C ARG A 84 24.58 -0.96 -5.83
N GLU A 85 24.62 0.33 -5.52
CA GLU A 85 25.84 1.16 -5.56
C GLU A 85 26.85 0.80 -4.46
N GLY A 86 26.49 -0.10 -3.53
CA GLY A 86 27.38 -0.61 -2.49
C GLY A 86 27.13 -0.01 -1.10
N TRP A 87 26.11 0.84 -0.94
CA TRP A 87 25.73 1.35 0.37
C TRP A 87 25.17 0.22 1.24
N THR A 88 25.52 0.23 2.52
CA THR A 88 24.96 -0.72 3.48
C THR A 88 23.51 -0.38 3.81
N ILE A 89 22.70 -1.38 4.20
CA ILE A 89 21.32 -1.18 4.65
C ILE A 89 21.23 -0.10 5.74
N ARG A 90 22.27 0.03 6.58
CA ARG A 90 22.34 1.00 7.67
C ARG A 90 22.52 2.44 7.16
N GLU A 91 23.45 2.67 6.24
CA GLU A 91 23.67 3.99 5.64
C GLU A 91 22.46 4.44 4.81
N VAL A 92 21.83 3.50 4.09
CA VAL A 92 20.58 3.77 3.38
C VAL A 92 19.48 4.13 4.39
N ALA A 93 19.34 3.39 5.49
CA ALA A 93 18.36 3.68 6.54
C ALA A 93 18.56 5.07 7.17
N GLU A 94 19.81 5.44 7.47
CA GLU A 94 20.18 6.76 7.99
C GLU A 94 19.85 7.89 6.98
N LYS A 95 20.11 7.68 5.69
CA LYS A 95 19.84 8.68 4.65
C LYS A 95 18.35 9.03 4.52
N PHE A 96 17.46 8.10 4.84
CA PHE A 96 16.02 8.30 4.76
C PHE A 96 15.37 8.54 6.13
N ASP A 97 16.15 8.71 7.20
CA ASP A 97 15.66 8.83 8.58
C ASP A 97 14.66 7.70 8.94
N ARG A 98 15.01 6.47 8.55
CA ARG A 98 14.19 5.28 8.79
C ARG A 98 14.95 4.27 9.63
N GLY A 99 14.22 3.53 10.44
CA GLY A 99 14.78 2.40 11.17
C GLY A 99 15.27 1.29 10.24
N TYR A 100 16.40 0.66 10.59
CA TYR A 100 17.02 -0.45 9.87
C TYR A 100 16.03 -1.56 9.47
N GLY A 101 15.13 -1.95 10.37
CA GLY A 101 14.12 -2.99 10.10
C GLY A 101 13.09 -2.61 9.04
N ALA A 102 12.74 -1.33 8.93
CA ALA A 102 11.87 -0.82 7.86
C ALA A 102 12.62 -0.83 6.52
N MET A 103 13.87 -0.36 6.51
CA MET A 103 14.71 -0.32 5.30
C MET A 103 15.02 -1.73 4.76
N ARG A 104 15.34 -2.68 5.64
CA ARG A 104 15.54 -4.08 5.26
C ARG A 104 14.30 -4.68 4.58
N ARG A 105 13.10 -4.35 5.06
CA ARG A 105 11.83 -4.83 4.49
C ARG A 105 11.54 -4.22 3.13
N ILE A 106 11.88 -2.95 2.94
CA ILE A 106 11.81 -2.23 1.65
C ILE A 106 12.73 -2.90 0.63
N LEU A 107 14.01 -3.11 0.96
CA LEU A 107 14.97 -3.72 0.04
C LEU A 107 14.58 -5.17 -0.34
N LEU A 108 14.02 -5.94 0.59
CA LEU A 108 13.52 -7.30 0.35
C LEU A 108 12.39 -7.39 -0.68
N ARG A 109 11.63 -6.32 -0.91
CA ARG A 109 10.54 -6.31 -1.91
C ARG A 109 11.03 -6.17 -3.35
N ARG A 110 12.20 -5.57 -3.56
CA ARG A 110 12.69 -5.18 -4.91
C ARG A 110 14.04 -5.80 -5.28
N ALA A 111 14.90 -6.09 -4.32
CA ALA A 111 16.24 -6.60 -4.57
C ALA A 111 16.36 -8.08 -4.14
N PRO A 112 16.80 -9.00 -5.02
CA PRO A 112 17.27 -10.29 -4.56
C PRO A 112 18.50 -10.05 -3.69
N LEU A 113 18.37 -10.31 -2.38
CA LEU A 113 19.46 -10.14 -1.42
C LEU A 113 20.62 -11.07 -1.76
N ARG A 114 21.57 -10.57 -2.55
CA ARG A 114 22.96 -11.03 -2.51
C ARG A 114 23.66 -10.18 -1.45
N PRO A 115 24.35 -10.78 -0.46
CA PRO A 115 24.95 -10.01 0.61
C PRO A 115 26.19 -9.26 0.08
N PRO A 116 26.43 -7.99 0.45
CA PRO A 116 27.71 -7.36 0.20
C PRO A 116 28.67 -7.86 1.27
N GLY A 117 29.51 -8.82 0.88
CA GLY A 117 30.85 -8.93 1.45
C GLY A 117 31.67 -7.77 0.92
N ALA A 118 31.59 -6.60 1.55
CA ALA A 118 32.50 -5.50 1.29
C ALA A 118 32.71 -4.72 2.58
N ARG A 119 33.82 -5.06 3.24
CA ARG A 119 34.44 -4.28 4.29
C ARG A 119 34.69 -2.87 3.74
N THR A 120 33.97 -1.86 4.25
CA THR A 120 34.34 -0.47 4.01
C THR A 120 35.34 -0.08 5.09
N GLU A 121 36.62 -0.15 4.75
CA GLU A 121 37.67 0.56 5.46
C GLU A 121 37.59 2.01 4.97
N ARG A 122 37.06 2.90 5.80
CA ARG A 122 37.27 4.34 5.65
C ARG A 122 38.00 4.82 6.88
N GLY A 123 39.24 5.26 6.66
CA GLY A 123 40.09 5.90 7.66
C GLY A 123 39.67 7.32 7.97
#